data_AF-A0A3N7HAA6-F1
#
_entry.id   AF-A0A3N7HAA6-F1
#
_cell.length_a   1.000
_cell.length_b   1.000
_cell.length_c   1.000
_cell.angle_alpha   90.00
_cell.angle_beta   90.00
_cell.angle_gamma   90.00
#
_symmetry.space_group_name_H-M   'P 1'
#
loop_
_entity.id
_entity.type
_entity.pdbx_description
1 polymer ?
#
loop_
_entity_poly.entity_id
_entity_poly.type
_entity_poly.pdbx_seq_one_letter_code
_entity_poly.pdbx_strand_id
1 'polypeptide(L)' 'VVRAAFPGRAIAVVNIANGYVGYLPPAAAYDRDQYAVWQTPYQRGALEQLITGTIWAIK' A
#
# COMPACT_ATOMS: atom_id res chain seq x y z
N VAL A 1 4.25 -7.70 -4.80
CA VAL A 1 2.99 -8.45 -5.00
C VAL A 1 2.27 -8.04 -6.28
N VAL A 2 1.84 -6.77 -6.45
CA VAL A 2 1.12 -6.31 -7.67
C VAL A 2 1.85 -6.63 -8.98
N ARG A 3 3.16 -6.35 -9.07
CA ARG A 3 3.95 -6.67 -10.27
C ARG A 3 3.98 -8.17 -10.63
N ALA A 4 3.97 -9.05 -9.64
CA ALA A 4 3.96 -10.49 -9.87
C ALA A 4 2.60 -10.98 -10.39
N ALA A 5 1.50 -10.29 -10.04
CA ALA A 5 0.15 -10.65 -10.48
C ALA A 5 -0.12 -10.33 -11.96
N PHE A 6 0.69 -9.47 -12.59
CA PHE A 6 0.49 -9.01 -13.98
C PHE A 6 1.77 -9.12 -14.82
N PRO A 7 2.26 -10.34 -15.08
CA PRO A 7 3.39 -10.53 -15.99
C PRO A 7 3.03 -9.98 -17.38
N GLY A 8 3.94 -9.20 -17.98
CA GLY A 8 3.74 -8.60 -19.30
C GLY A 8 3.04 -7.24 -19.32
N ARG A 9 2.59 -6.70 -18.18
CA ARG A 9 2.07 -5.33 -18.08
C ARG A 9 3.12 -4.39 -17.52
N ALA A 10 3.28 -3.22 -18.13
CA ALA A 10 4.01 -2.11 -17.53
C ALA A 10 3.17 -1.55 -16.37
N ILE A 11 3.79 -1.31 -15.22
CA ILE A 11 3.12 -0.84 -14.02
C ILE A 11 3.84 0.39 -13.50
N ALA A 12 3.09 1.46 -13.29
CA ALA A 12 3.52 2.66 -12.57
C ALA A 12 2.74 2.77 -11.26
N VAL A 13 3.42 3.17 -10.19
CA VAL A 13 2.79 3.49 -8.90
C VAL A 13 2.96 4.98 -8.67
N VAL A 14 1.85 5.70 -8.61
CA VAL A 14 1.83 7.14 -8.42
C VAL A 14 1.30 7.43 -7.01
N ASN A 15 2.19 7.88 -6.13
CA ASN A 15 1.82 8.31 -4.79
C ASN A 15 1.26 9.74 -4.83
N ILE A 16 0.40 10.08 -3.85
CA ILE A 16 -0.17 11.43 -3.70
C ILE A 16 -0.96 11.87 -4.96
N ALA A 17 -1.50 10.91 -5.73
CA ALA A 17 -2.23 11.21 -6.96
C ALA A 17 -3.45 12.13 -6.74
N ASN A 18 -4.08 12.04 -5.56
CA ASN A 18 -5.25 12.81 -5.17
C ASN A 18 -5.06 13.59 -3.84
N GLY A 19 -3.80 13.85 -3.46
CA GLY A 19 -3.46 14.44 -2.16
C GLY A 19 -2.89 13.45 -1.15
N TYR A 20 -2.61 13.93 0.06
CA TYR A 20 -1.90 13.21 1.12
C TYR A 20 -2.68 13.26 2.44
N VAL A 21 -2.76 12.11 3.12
CA VAL A 21 -3.43 11.95 4.42
C VAL A 21 -2.56 11.27 5.47
N GLY A 22 -1.44 10.67 5.05
CA GLY A 22 -0.53 9.97 5.94
C GLY A 22 0.21 8.84 5.23
N TYR A 23 1.02 8.11 6.02
CA TYR A 23 1.73 6.94 5.53
C TYR A 23 0.82 5.70 5.50
N LEU A 24 1.20 4.70 4.69
CA LEU A 24 0.53 3.41 4.61
C LEU A 24 1.56 2.28 4.76
N PRO A 25 2.05 2.02 5.98
CA PRO A 25 3.11 1.03 6.22
C PRO A 25 2.57 -0.42 6.09
N PRO A 26 3.43 -1.40 5.75
CA PRO A 26 3.07 -2.82 5.80
C PRO A 26 2.77 -3.28 7.23
N ALA A 27 1.96 -4.32 7.38
CA ALA A 27 1.53 -4.82 8.69
C ALA A 27 2.70 -5.17 9.63
N ALA A 28 3.80 -5.69 9.10
CA ALA A 28 4.99 -6.06 9.86
C ALA A 28 5.81 -4.86 10.39
N ALA A 29 5.52 -3.64 9.92
CA ALA A 29 6.19 -2.44 10.40
C ALA A 29 5.52 -1.88 11.67
N TYR A 30 4.25 -2.17 11.93
CA TYR A 30 3.49 -1.61 13.06
C TYR A 30 4.04 -2.00 14.44
N ASP A 31 4.83 -3.06 14.54
CA ASP A 31 5.49 -3.46 15.79
C ASP A 31 6.82 -2.73 16.04
N ARG A 32 7.17 -1.79 15.16
CA ARG A 32 8.43 -1.06 15.22
C ARG A 32 8.17 0.41 15.51
N ASP A 33 9.11 1.00 16.23
CA ASP A 33 9.11 2.43 16.53
C ASP A 33 9.59 3.22 15.30
N GLN A 34 8.67 3.52 14.39
CA GLN A 34 8.97 4.11 13.08
C GLN A 34 8.04 5.28 12.79
N TYR A 35 8.61 6.35 12.24
CA TYR A 35 7.85 7.56 11.88
C TYR A 35 6.62 7.27 11.00
N ALA A 36 6.75 6.36 10.02
CA ALA A 36 5.63 5.97 9.16
C ALA A 36 4.48 5.29 9.92
N VAL A 37 4.77 4.62 11.05
CA VAL A 37 3.76 4.00 11.94
C VAL A 37 3.12 5.05 12.85
N TRP A 38 3.89 6.04 13.31
CA TRP A 38 3.34 7.13 14.11
C TRP A 38 2.42 8.05 13.29
N GLN A 39 2.68 8.17 11.99
CA GLN A 39 1.99 9.10 11.08
C GLN A 39 0.92 8.44 10.19
N THR A 40 0.66 7.13 10.34
CA THR A 40 -0.40 6.47 9.57
C THR A 40 -1.76 6.72 10.22
N PRO A 41 -2.76 7.20 9.48
CA PRO A 41 -4.15 7.24 9.93
C PRO A 41 -4.83 5.87 9.79
N TYR A 42 -4.17 4.90 9.15
CA TYR A 42 -4.72 3.60 8.81
C TYR A 42 -4.33 2.53 9.84
N GLN A 43 -5.15 1.48 9.91
CA GLN A 43 -4.91 0.32 10.75
C GLN A 43 -3.91 -0.66 10.12
N ARG A 44 -3.31 -1.51 10.97
CA ARG A 44 -2.47 -2.64 10.55
C ARG A 44 -3.19 -3.49 9.50
N GLY A 45 -2.52 -3.77 8.39
CA GLY A 45 -3.08 -4.56 7.29
C GLY A 45 -3.70 -3.74 6.15
N ALA A 46 -3.84 -2.42 6.30
CA ALA A 46 -4.46 -1.57 5.27
C ALA A 46 -3.68 -1.56 3.95
N LEU A 47 -2.34 -1.63 3.97
CA LEU A 47 -1.53 -1.75 2.76
C LEU A 47 -1.84 -3.05 2.00
N GLU A 48 -1.94 -4.16 2.72
CA GLU A 48 -2.22 -5.48 2.17
C GLU A 48 -3.64 -5.55 1.58
N GLN A 49 -4.61 -4.89 2.21
CA GLN A 49 -5.96 -4.71 1.68
C GLN A 49 -5.93 -3.90 0.37
N LEU A 50 -5.21 -2.77 0.32
CA LEU A 50 -5.07 -1.96 -0.90
C LEU A 50 -4.43 -2.76 -2.04
N ILE A 51 -3.38 -3.52 -1.76
CA ILE A 51 -2.71 -4.39 -2.73
C ILE A 51 -3.69 -5.44 -3.28
N THR A 52 -4.43 -6.10 -2.39
CA THR A 52 -5.41 -7.14 -2.78
C THR A 52 -6.54 -6.55 -3.61
N GLY A 53 -7.11 -5.41 -3.18
CA GLY A 53 -8.15 -4.70 -3.90
C GLY A 53 -7.69 -4.23 -5.28
N THR A 54 -6.44 -3.74 -5.39
CA THR A 54 -5.84 -3.33 -6.67
C THR A 54 -5.71 -4.50 -7.64
N ILE A 55 -5.25 -5.66 -7.16
CA ILE A 55 -5.16 -6.87 -8.00
C ILE A 55 -6.56 -7.33 -8.45
N TRP A 56 -7.54 -7.27 -7.55
CA TRP A 56 -8.92 -7.64 -7.88
C TRP A 56 -9.54 -6.69 -8.91
N ALA A 57 -9.35 -5.37 -8.77
CA ALA A 57 -9.94 -4.37 -9.65
C ALA A 57 -9.37 -4.34 -11.09
N ILE A 58 -8.16 -4.89 -11.29
CA ILE A 58 -7.49 -4.93 -12.62
C ILE A 58 -7.71 -6.29 -13.33
N LYS A 59 -8.19 -7.31 -12.62
CA LYS A 59 -8.59 -8.60 -13.23
C LYS A 59 -9.90 -8.45 -13.99
#